data_AF-A0A183DJG8-F1
#
_entry.id   AF-A0A183DJG8-F1
#
_cell.length_a   1.000
_cell.length_b   1.000
_cell.length_c   1.000
_cell.angle_alpha   90.00
_cell.angle_beta   90.00
_cell.angle_gamma   90.00
#
_symmetry.space_group_name_H-M   'P 1'
#
loop_
_entity.id
_entity.type
_entity.pdbx_description
1 polymer ?
#
loop_
_entity_poly.entity_id
_entity_poly.type
_entity_poly.pdbx_seq_one_letter_code
_entity_poly.pdbx_strand_id
1 'polypeptide(L)' 'MSGNEAETVESLSELHAVGSFAQINVMGDSGDKIELVLVAERRIRALEPVIDDVDST' A
#
# COMPACT_ATOMS: atom_id res chain seq x y z
N MET A 1 -13.84 15.42 -4.42
CA MET A 1 -13.14 14.80 -3.27
C MET A 1 -13.31 13.30 -3.42
N SER A 2 -12.37 12.65 -4.10
CA SER A 2 -12.38 11.20 -4.27
C SER A 2 -11.65 10.58 -3.08
N GLY A 3 -12.36 10.46 -1.96
CA GLY A 3 -11.87 9.66 -0.85
C GLY A 3 -11.91 8.19 -1.26
N ASN A 4 -10.86 7.45 -0.94
CA ASN A 4 -10.90 6.00 -1.04
C ASN A 4 -11.97 5.52 -0.02
N GLU A 5 -13.13 5.09 -0.50
CA GLU A 5 -14.25 4.66 0.37
C GLU A 5 -14.05 3.25 0.93
N ALA A 6 -13.06 2.51 0.42
CA ALA A 6 -12.69 1.18 0.90
C ALA A 6 -11.42 1.26 1.77
N GLU A 7 -11.59 0.93 3.05
CA GLU A 7 -10.51 0.92 4.06
C GLU A 7 -9.61 -0.32 3.91
N THR A 8 -10.10 -1.38 3.26
CA THR A 8 -9.42 -2.66 3.04
C THR A 8 -9.64 -3.13 1.61
N VAL A 9 -8.60 -3.70 0.99
CA VAL A 9 -8.70 -4.37 -0.32
C VAL A 9 -8.98 -5.85 -0.09
N GLU A 10 -10.09 -6.36 -0.62
CA GLU A 10 -10.46 -7.78 -0.46
C GLU A 10 -9.94 -8.66 -1.61
N SER A 11 -9.70 -8.07 -2.79
CA SER A 11 -9.24 -8.77 -3.98
C SER A 11 -8.23 -7.99 -4.82
N LEU A 12 -7.27 -8.70 -5.43
CA LEU A 12 -6.34 -8.11 -6.40
C LEU A 12 -7.03 -7.57 -7.67
N SER A 13 -8.25 -8.01 -7.97
CA SER A 13 -9.04 -7.48 -9.10
C SER A 13 -9.47 -6.02 -8.88
N GLU A 14 -9.47 -5.56 -7.64
CA GLU A 14 -9.76 -4.16 -7.28
C GLU A 14 -8.55 -3.24 -7.49
N LEU A 15 -7.37 -3.82 -7.75
CA LEU A 15 -6.12 -3.09 -7.90
C LEU A 15 -5.63 -3.07 -9.34
N HIS A 16 -4.84 -2.05 -9.67
CA HIS A 16 -4.03 -2.08 -10.87
C HIS A 16 -2.96 -3.16 -10.76
N ALA A 17 -2.91 -4.07 -11.74
CA ALA A 17 -1.93 -5.16 -11.76
C ALA A 17 -0.47 -4.66 -11.79
N VAL A 18 -0.21 -3.44 -12.24
CA VAL A 18 1.12 -2.82 -12.27
C VAL A 18 1.15 -1.61 -11.36
N GLY A 19 2.10 -1.60 -10.42
CA GLY A 19 2.36 -0.51 -9.48
C GLY A 19 3.83 -0.08 -9.47
N SER A 20 4.22 0.67 -8.45
CA SER A 20 5.62 1.07 -8.23
C SER A 20 6.10 0.56 -6.88
N PHE A 21 7.31 -0.01 -6.85
CA PHE A 21 8.06 -0.19 -5.62
C PHE A 21 8.61 1.17 -5.22
N ALA A 22 8.17 1.67 -4.07
CA ALA A 22 8.54 2.99 -3.58
C ALA A 22 9.10 2.89 -2.16
N GLN A 23 10.08 3.75 -1.88
CA GLN A 23 10.65 3.91 -0.55
C GLN A 23 10.04 5.12 0.14
N ILE A 24 9.77 5.01 1.44
CA ILE A 24 9.41 6.14 2.29
C ILE A 24 10.70 6.88 2.64
N ASN A 25 10.82 8.13 2.20
CA ASN A 25 11.96 8.99 2.51
C ASN A 25 11.70 9.89 3.73
N VAL A 26 10.47 10.37 3.86
CA VAL A 26 10.04 11.20 4.98
C VAL A 26 8.67 10.75 5.44
N MET A 27 8.50 10.68 6.75
CA MET A 27 7.23 10.47 7.42
C MET A 27 7.01 11.63 8.39
N GLY A 28 5.90 12.35 8.21
CA GLY A 28 5.43 13.38 9.12
C GLY A 28 4.15 12.93 9.80
N ASP A 29 4.05 13.16 11.10
CA ASP A 29 2.85 12.89 11.88
C ASP A 29 2.18 14.23 12.25
N SER A 30 0.93 14.40 11.82
CA SER A 30 0.12 15.59 12.13
C SER A 30 -0.95 15.32 13.20
N GLY A 31 -0.94 14.14 13.81
CA GLY A 31 -1.88 13.69 14.85
C GLY A 31 -3.14 13.03 14.27
N ASP A 32 -3.84 13.68 13.34
CA ASP A 32 -5.01 13.12 12.66
C ASP A 32 -4.66 12.41 11.34
N LYS A 33 -3.46 12.68 10.80
CA LYS A 33 -2.98 12.19 9.51
C LYS A 33 -1.49 11.97 9.52
N ILE A 34 -1.06 11.03 8.68
CA ILE A 34 0.35 10.79 8.38
C ILE A 34 0.62 11.30 6.97
N GLU A 35 1.65 12.14 6.82
CA GLU A 35 2.15 12.60 5.53
C GLU A 35 3.40 11.81 5.15
N LEU A 36 3.43 11.28 3.94
CA LEU A 36 4.56 10.49 3.43
C LEU A 36 5.14 11.13 2.17
N VAL A 37 6.46 11.30 2.15
CA VAL A 37 7.21 11.61 0.92
C VAL A 37 7.82 10.31 0.41
N LEU A 38 7.35 9.86 -0.75
CA LEU A 38 7.77 8.62 -1.38
C LEU A 38 8.70 8.88 -2.57
N VAL A 39 9.69 8.00 -2.77
CA VAL A 39 10.47 7.93 -4.02
C VAL A 39 10.19 6.60 -4.70
N ALA A 40 9.75 6.67 -5.97
CA ALA A 40 9.50 5.49 -6.78
C ALA A 40 10.81 4.97 -7.38
N GLU A 41 11.16 3.71 -7.07
CA GLU A 41 12.39 3.07 -7.50
C GLU A 41 12.21 2.31 -8.82
N ARG A 42 11.13 1.53 -8.94
CA ARG A 42 10.86 0.71 -10.15
C ARG A 42 9.41 0.30 -10.26
N ARG A 43 8.98 -0.08 -11.46
CA ARG A 43 7.67 -0.72 -11.68
C ARG A 43 7.66 -2.16 -11.18
N ILE A 44 6.54 -2.58 -10.62
CA ILE A 44 6.29 -3.95 -10.16
C ILE A 44 4.92 -4.43 -10.62
N ARG A 45 4.72 -5.75 -10.64
CA ARG A 45 3.42 -6.38 -10.88
C ARG A 45 2.94 -7.06 -9.60
N ALA A 46 1.70 -6.82 -9.19
CA ALA A 46 1.06 -7.59 -8.13
C ALA A 46 0.76 -9.00 -8.65
N LEU A 47 1.21 -10.03 -7.94
CA LEU A 47 1.08 -11.43 -8.39
C LEU A 47 -0.02 -12.14 -7.61
N GLU A 48 0.16 -12.28 -6.30
CA GLU A 48 -0.79 -12.93 -5.39
C GLU A 48 -0.69 -12.30 -4.00
N PRO A 49 -1.78 -12.30 -3.21
CA PRO A 49 -1.72 -11.93 -1.80
C PRO A 49 -0.84 -12.93 -1.04
N VAL A 50 0.01 -12.43 -0.17
CA VAL A 50 0.72 -13.29 0.79
C VAL A 50 -0.21 -13.52 1.96
N ILE A 51 -0.53 -14.79 2.25
CA ILE A 51 -1.24 -15.17 3.47
C ILE A 51 -0.17 -15.22 4.56
N ASP A 52 -0.16 -14.23 5.44
CA ASP A 52 0.61 -14.34 6.67
C ASP A 52 -0.12 -15.34 7.59
N ASP A 53 0.42 -16.55 7.74
CA ASP A 53 0.02 -17.48 8.81
C ASP A 53 0.47 -16.89 10.15
N VAL A 54 -0.25 -15.87 10.65
CA VAL A 54 -0.17 -15.40 12.03
C VAL A 54 -0.92 -16.37 12.95
N ASP A 55 -0.50 -17.63 12.94
CA ASP A 55 -0.84 -18.65 13.95
C ASP A 55 0.36 -19.61 14.06
N SER A 56 1.44 -19.11 14.66
CA SER A 56 2.59 -19.93 15.08
C SER A 56 3.37 -19.23 16.19
N THR A 57 2.73 -18.92 17.32
CA THR A 57 3.26 -18.99 18.71
C THR A 57 2.17 -18.59 19.71
#